data_AF-A0A4R8SC63-F1
#
_entry.id   AF-A0A4R8SC63-F1
#
_cell.length_a   1.000
_cell.length_b   1.000
_cell.length_c   1.000
_cell.angle_alpha   90.00
_cell.angle_beta   90.00
_cell.angle_gamma   90.00
#
_symmetry.space_group_name_H-M   'P 1'
#
loop_
_entity.id
_entity.type
_entity.pdbx_description
1 polymer ?
#
loop_
_entity_poly.entity_id
_entity_poly.type
_entity_poly.pdbx_seq_one_letter_code
_entity_poly.pdbx_strand_id
1 'polypeptide(L)'
;MYTEFYFRANIKDGPVADWLERQVMGGEWFDNGGYDNHEFFTMPRWDDVFRGGGAVYQESREAIFRRPQTCGPYGNQLVLSSSLKDYSGETGLFVNWITPHLKMSAGDFLGYALYEDSTDDSDQWREHPTLFFYNREPVCNA
;
A
#
# COMPACT_ATOMS: atom_id res chain seq x y z
N MET A 1 -0.70 17.88 4.84
CA MET A 1 -1.28 17.24 3.66
C MET A 1 -1.15 15.74 3.81
N TYR A 2 -2.28 15.06 3.80
CA TYR A 2 -2.44 13.62 3.93
C TYR A 2 -2.88 13.03 2.59
N THR A 3 -2.40 11.81 2.34
CA THR A 3 -2.78 10.97 1.22
C THR A 3 -3.48 9.75 1.78
N GLU A 4 -4.72 9.51 1.37
CA GLU A 4 -5.35 8.21 1.57
C GLU A 4 -4.71 7.21 0.61
N PHE A 5 -4.29 6.07 1.12
CA PHE A 5 -3.73 4.98 0.35
C PHE A 5 -4.49 3.69 0.66
N TYR A 6 -5.15 3.16 -0.35
CA TYR A 6 -5.77 1.85 -0.32
C TYR A 6 -5.00 0.90 -1.22
N PHE A 7 -4.62 -0.25 -0.71
CA PHE A 7 -3.92 -1.28 -1.48
C PHE A 7 -4.42 -2.67 -1.11
N ARG A 8 -4.69 -3.50 -2.11
CA ARG A 8 -5.09 -4.89 -1.93
C ARG A 8 -4.41 -5.76 -2.97
N ALA A 9 -3.68 -6.77 -2.51
CA ALA A 9 -3.06 -7.74 -3.41
C ALA A 9 -2.93 -9.12 -2.77
N ASN A 10 -2.76 -10.13 -3.63
CA ASN A 10 -2.26 -11.43 -3.21
C ASN A 10 -0.73 -11.40 -3.29
N ILE A 11 -0.07 -11.88 -2.25
CA ILE A 11 1.39 -11.97 -2.13
C ILE A 11 1.81 -13.41 -2.44
N LYS A 12 2.93 -13.57 -3.15
CA LYS A 12 3.60 -14.87 -3.32
C LYS A 12 3.99 -15.41 -1.95
N ASP A 13 4.11 -16.73 -1.85
CA ASP A 13 4.72 -17.31 -0.67
C ASP A 13 6.24 -17.12 -0.69
N GLY A 14 6.86 -17.03 0.49
CA GLY A 14 8.30 -16.81 0.65
C GLY A 14 8.67 -15.68 1.62
N PRO A 15 9.93 -15.22 1.61
CA PRO A 15 10.48 -14.33 2.65
C PRO A 15 9.70 -13.03 2.86
N VAL A 16 9.14 -12.45 1.80
CA VAL A 16 8.31 -11.24 1.88
C VAL A 16 7.01 -11.47 2.62
N ALA A 17 6.42 -12.66 2.50
CA ALA A 17 5.21 -13.03 3.21
C ALA A 17 5.50 -13.25 4.70
N ASP A 18 6.64 -13.88 5.02
CA ASP A 18 7.12 -14.05 6.41
C ASP A 18 7.42 -12.70 7.07
N TRP A 19 8.03 -11.78 6.31
CA TRP A 19 8.28 -10.43 6.77
C TRP A 19 6.96 -9.69 7.01
N LEU A 20 6.03 -9.68 6.04
CA LEU A 20 4.73 -9.01 6.18
C LEU A 20 3.91 -9.57 7.36
N GLU A 21 3.91 -10.89 7.54
CA GLU A 21 3.26 -11.51 8.70
C GLU A 21 3.84 -11.01 10.02
N ARG A 22 5.17 -11.01 10.14
CA ARG A 22 5.86 -10.51 11.34
C ARG A 22 5.56 -9.03 11.60
N GLN A 23 5.61 -8.19 10.58
CA GLN A 23 5.42 -6.74 10.74
C GLN A 23 3.96 -6.37 11.01
N VAL A 24 3.01 -6.97 10.29
CA VAL A 24 1.60 -6.61 10.36
C VAL A 24 0.90 -7.32 11.52
N MET A 25 1.26 -8.56 11.84
CA MET A 25 0.60 -9.35 12.90
C MET A 25 1.42 -9.46 14.19
N GLY A 26 2.72 -9.23 14.15
CA GLY A 26 3.61 -9.46 15.29
C GLY A 26 3.52 -8.43 16.42
N GLY A 27 2.81 -7.32 16.22
CA GLY A 27 2.55 -6.32 17.26
C GLY A 27 3.77 -5.51 17.72
N GLU A 28 4.91 -5.63 17.02
CA GLU A 28 6.10 -4.83 17.26
C GLU A 28 6.08 -3.52 16.45
N TRP A 29 7.08 -2.65 16.69
CA TRP A 29 7.35 -1.51 15.82
C TRP A 29 7.78 -1.99 14.44
N PHE A 30 7.35 -1.31 13.38
CA PHE A 30 7.80 -1.66 12.03
C PHE A 30 9.29 -1.38 11.90
N ASP A 31 10.04 -2.41 11.53
CA ASP A 31 11.48 -2.34 11.31
C ASP A 31 11.84 -3.15 10.06
N ASN A 32 12.49 -2.50 9.09
CA ASN A 32 13.07 -3.20 7.94
C ASN A 32 14.02 -4.32 8.44
N GLY A 33 14.78 -4.07 9.51
CA GLY A 33 15.68 -5.05 10.11
C GLY A 33 16.75 -5.55 9.14
N GLY A 34 17.06 -4.76 8.09
CA GLY A 34 17.93 -5.14 6.98
C GLY A 34 17.34 -6.20 6.05
N TYR A 35 16.03 -6.42 6.04
CA TYR A 35 15.36 -7.39 5.16
C TYR A 35 15.61 -7.10 3.69
N ASP A 36 15.49 -5.83 3.29
CA ASP A 36 15.68 -5.38 1.91
C ASP A 36 16.37 -4.00 1.89
N ASN A 37 17.09 -3.71 0.81
CA ASN A 37 17.80 -2.44 0.60
C ASN A 37 17.06 -1.52 -0.39
N HIS A 38 15.82 -1.85 -0.75
CA HIS A 38 14.99 -1.01 -1.61
C HIS A 38 14.82 0.41 -1.04
N GLU A 39 14.79 1.41 -1.91
CA GLU A 39 14.68 2.84 -1.57
C GLU A 39 13.47 3.17 -0.69
N PHE A 40 12.38 2.40 -0.83
CA PHE A 40 11.22 2.49 0.06
C PHE A 40 11.61 2.50 1.54
N PHE A 41 12.54 1.66 1.97
CA PHE A 41 12.95 1.55 3.37
C PHE A 41 13.91 2.65 3.85
N THR A 42 14.38 3.52 2.96
CA THR A 42 15.19 4.68 3.34
C THR A 42 14.33 5.91 3.61
N MET A 43 13.04 5.87 3.27
CA MET A 43 12.12 6.98 3.47
C MET A 43 11.82 7.19 4.97
N PRO A 44 11.77 8.43 5.48
CA PRO A 44 11.58 8.68 6.91
C PRO A 44 10.27 8.17 7.52
N ARG A 45 9.27 7.84 6.69
CA ARG A 45 7.91 7.44 7.08
C ARG A 45 7.39 6.25 6.30
N TRP A 46 8.28 5.39 5.82
CA TRP A 46 7.89 4.21 5.03
C TRP A 46 6.88 3.33 5.78
N ASP A 47 7.00 3.27 7.11
CA ASP A 47 6.15 2.53 8.03
C ASP A 47 4.73 3.08 8.14
N ASP A 48 4.51 4.37 7.83
CA ASP A 48 3.18 4.98 7.83
C ASP A 48 2.25 4.35 6.79
N VAL A 49 2.80 3.73 5.73
CA VAL A 49 2.03 2.94 4.74
C VAL A 49 1.23 1.83 5.41
N PHE A 50 1.75 1.25 6.51
CA PHE A 50 1.12 0.15 7.23
C PHE A 50 0.32 0.59 8.47
N ARG A 51 0.55 1.80 8.98
CA ARG A 51 -0.02 2.30 10.25
C ARG A 51 -1.05 3.41 10.10
N GLY A 52 -1.08 4.08 8.94
CA GLY A 52 -1.63 5.43 8.81
C GLY A 52 -3.05 5.58 9.34
N GLY A 53 -3.19 6.43 10.37
CA GLY A 53 -4.43 6.83 11.05
C GLY A 53 -5.30 7.80 10.25
N GLY A 54 -6.58 7.89 10.60
CA GLY A 54 -7.55 8.76 9.92
C GLY A 54 -7.36 10.21 10.35
N ALA A 55 -6.57 10.97 9.60
CA ALA A 55 -6.37 12.40 9.86
C ALA A 55 -7.31 13.28 9.04
N VAL A 56 -7.63 12.86 7.82
CA VAL A 56 -8.53 13.57 6.89
C VAL A 56 -9.66 12.65 6.43
N TYR A 57 -9.31 11.42 6.08
CA TYR A 57 -10.27 10.40 5.68
C TYR A 57 -10.60 9.51 6.88
N GLN A 58 -11.90 9.38 7.20
CA GLN A 58 -12.38 8.75 8.44
C GLN A 58 -12.22 7.21 8.46
N GLU A 59 -11.76 6.60 7.37
CA GLU A 59 -11.68 5.14 7.20
C GLU A 59 -10.26 4.56 7.29
N SER A 60 -9.41 5.10 8.18
CA SER A 60 -8.15 4.41 8.49
C SER A 60 -8.44 3.08 9.18
N ARG A 61 -7.97 1.98 8.59
CA ARG A 61 -8.06 0.63 9.14
C ARG A 61 -6.65 0.06 9.31
N GLU A 62 -6.48 -0.78 10.32
CA GLU A 62 -5.22 -1.51 10.51
C GLU A 62 -4.88 -2.32 9.26
N ALA A 63 -3.58 -2.39 8.93
CA ALA A 63 -3.10 -3.29 7.89
C ALA A 63 -3.53 -4.74 8.18
N ILE A 64 -3.97 -5.43 7.15
CA ILE A 64 -4.41 -6.82 7.26
C ILE A 64 -3.45 -7.67 6.43
N PHE A 65 -2.80 -8.63 7.10
CA PHE A 65 -2.12 -9.72 6.45
C PHE A 65 -2.77 -11.05 6.84
N ARG A 66 -3.05 -11.91 5.85
CA ARG A 66 -3.68 -13.22 6.09
C ARG A 66 -2.95 -14.30 5.30
N ARG A 67 -2.47 -15.31 6.00
CA ARG A 67 -2.03 -16.58 5.41
C ARG A 67 -3.23 -17.38 4.89
N PRO A 68 -3.05 -18.23 3.86
CA PRO A 68 -4.09 -19.12 3.40
C PRO A 68 -4.49 -20.10 4.52
N GLN A 69 -5.78 -20.16 4.85
CA GLN A 69 -6.26 -20.97 5.98
C GLN A 69 -6.36 -22.48 5.70
N THR A 70 -6.23 -22.92 4.45
CA THR A 70 -5.96 -24.30 3.97
C THR A 70 -6.20 -24.34 2.45
N CYS A 71 -5.59 -25.30 1.79
CA CYS A 71 -5.62 -25.57 0.34
C CYS A 71 -6.82 -24.95 -0.43
N GLY A 72 -6.52 -23.93 -1.24
CA GLY A 72 -7.43 -23.24 -2.15
C GLY A 72 -6.62 -22.32 -3.07
N PRO A 73 -7.24 -21.66 -4.08
CA PRO A 73 -6.54 -20.75 -4.98
C PRO A 73 -6.04 -19.47 -4.26
N TYR A 74 -6.52 -19.23 -3.05
CA TYR A 74 -6.27 -18.05 -2.24
C TYR A 74 -4.82 -18.07 -1.74
N GLY A 75 -4.02 -17.09 -2.18
CA GLY A 75 -2.66 -16.87 -1.68
C GLY A 75 -2.65 -16.04 -0.38
N ASN A 76 -1.46 -15.68 0.08
CA ASN A 76 -1.29 -14.71 1.16
C ASN A 76 -1.98 -13.40 0.75
N GLN A 77 -2.83 -12.82 1.59
CA GLN A 77 -3.57 -11.58 1.29
C GLN A 77 -2.98 -10.42 2.09
N LEU A 78 -2.70 -9.32 1.40
CA LEU A 78 -2.37 -8.03 2.00
C LEU A 78 -3.47 -7.01 1.67
N VAL A 79 -3.97 -6.31 2.69
CA VAL A 79 -4.84 -5.14 2.54
C VAL A 79 -4.27 -4.02 3.40
N LEU A 80 -4.04 -2.86 2.79
CA LEU A 80 -3.60 -1.63 3.44
C LEU A 80 -4.67 -0.56 3.22
N SER A 81 -4.91 0.23 4.25
CA SER A 81 -5.88 1.33 4.25
C SER A 81 -5.37 2.40 5.19
N SER A 82 -4.45 3.22 4.71
CA SER A 82 -3.73 4.20 5.52
C SER A 82 -4.00 5.63 5.06
N SER A 83 -3.93 6.57 5.99
CA SER A 83 -3.84 8.00 5.70
C SER A 83 -2.49 8.50 6.21
N LEU A 84 -1.60 8.86 5.29
CA LEU A 84 -0.19 9.13 5.57
C LEU A 84 0.29 10.45 4.95
N LYS A 85 1.42 10.97 5.45
CA LYS A 85 2.10 12.12 4.86
C LYS A 85 3.07 11.64 3.78
N ASP A 86 2.57 11.54 2.56
CA ASP A 86 3.31 11.03 1.39
C ASP A 86 4.21 12.11 0.75
N TYR A 87 5.12 12.68 1.55
CA TYR A 87 5.96 13.82 1.11
C TYR A 87 7.18 13.41 0.30
N SER A 88 7.57 12.14 0.36
CA SER A 88 8.75 11.60 -0.31
C SER A 88 8.40 10.53 -1.35
N GLY A 89 7.09 10.35 -1.63
CA GLY A 89 6.61 9.33 -2.57
C GLY A 89 6.63 7.93 -1.98
N GLU A 90 6.46 7.81 -0.66
CA GLU A 90 6.35 6.56 0.09
C GLU A 90 5.36 5.58 -0.57
N THR A 91 4.21 6.05 -1.04
CA THR A 91 3.19 5.18 -1.68
C THR A 91 3.68 4.57 -2.99
N GLY A 92 4.26 5.38 -3.88
CA GLY A 92 4.81 4.92 -5.16
C GLY A 92 6.01 3.98 -4.96
N LEU A 93 6.91 4.32 -4.04
CA LEU A 93 8.06 3.48 -3.69
C LEU A 93 7.63 2.14 -3.07
N PHE A 94 6.58 2.13 -2.25
CA PHE A 94 5.99 0.90 -1.73
C PHE A 94 5.44 0.01 -2.87
N VAL A 95 4.64 0.59 -3.77
CA VAL A 95 4.07 -0.16 -4.91
C VAL A 95 5.19 -0.76 -5.77
N ASN A 96 6.23 0.03 -6.06
CA ASN A 96 7.40 -0.45 -6.80
C ASN A 96 8.10 -1.62 -6.09
N TRP A 97 8.33 -1.48 -4.78
CA TRP A 97 8.96 -2.52 -3.97
C TRP A 97 8.15 -3.82 -3.91
N ILE A 98 6.84 -3.73 -3.67
CA ILE A 98 6.02 -4.92 -3.43
C ILE A 98 5.65 -5.64 -4.73
N THR A 99 5.65 -4.94 -5.88
CA THR A 99 5.20 -5.47 -7.18
C THR A 99 5.85 -6.81 -7.59
N PRO A 100 7.17 -7.01 -7.50
CA PRO A 100 7.82 -8.29 -7.83
C PRO A 100 7.32 -9.47 -6.98
N HIS A 101 6.76 -9.19 -5.80
CA HIS A 101 6.29 -10.17 -4.82
C HIS A 101 4.81 -10.52 -4.97
N LEU A 102 4.08 -9.88 -5.87
CA LEU A 102 2.64 -10.09 -6.04
C LEU A 102 2.33 -11.35 -6.87
N LYS A 103 1.24 -12.02 -6.51
CA LYS A 103 0.62 -13.13 -7.25
C LYS A 103 -0.66 -12.63 -7.93
N MET A 104 -0.49 -11.84 -8.98
CA MET A 104 -1.57 -11.12 -9.69
C MET A 104 -1.44 -11.29 -11.21
N SER A 105 -2.50 -10.98 -11.96
CA SER A 105 -2.49 -10.93 -13.43
C SER A 105 -2.28 -9.50 -13.92
N ALA A 106 -1.58 -9.33 -15.05
CA ALA A 106 -1.29 -8.00 -15.58
C ALA A 106 -2.58 -7.21 -15.84
N GLY A 107 -2.66 -6.00 -15.28
CA GLY A 107 -3.87 -5.16 -15.32
C GLY A 107 -4.84 -5.38 -14.16
N ASP A 108 -4.59 -6.29 -13.22
CA ASP A 108 -5.37 -6.38 -12.00
C ASP A 108 -5.24 -5.07 -11.20
N PHE A 109 -6.37 -4.57 -10.68
CA PHE A 109 -6.40 -3.38 -9.83
C PHE A 109 -5.74 -3.67 -8.48
N LEU A 110 -4.80 -2.80 -8.09
CA LEU A 110 -4.08 -2.90 -6.82
C LEU A 110 -4.65 -1.94 -5.77
N GLY A 111 -5.21 -0.80 -6.19
CA GLY A 111 -5.72 0.21 -5.27
C GLY A 111 -5.48 1.63 -5.76
N TYR A 112 -5.53 2.60 -4.85
CA TYR A 112 -5.42 4.01 -5.18
C TYR A 112 -4.66 4.80 -4.12
N ALA A 113 -4.13 5.95 -4.52
CA ALA A 113 -3.70 7.03 -3.64
C ALA A 113 -4.52 8.29 -3.94
N LEU A 114 -5.08 8.92 -2.91
CA LEU A 114 -5.90 10.12 -3.01
C LEU A 114 -5.34 11.20 -2.09
N TYR A 115 -4.81 12.27 -2.68
CA TYR A 115 -4.25 13.39 -1.94
C TYR A 115 -5.36 14.34 -1.48
N GLU A 116 -5.32 14.83 -0.23
CA GLU A 116 -6.37 15.71 0.31
C GLU A 116 -6.63 16.99 -0.51
N ASP A 117 -5.66 17.42 -1.31
CA ASP A 117 -5.74 18.61 -2.16
C ASP A 117 -5.78 18.25 -3.66
N SER A 118 -6.17 17.01 -3.99
CA SER A 118 -6.39 16.56 -5.37
C SER A 118 -7.81 16.83 -5.87
N THR A 119 -8.46 17.88 -5.35
CA THR A 119 -9.72 18.38 -5.87
C THR A 119 -9.45 19.54 -6.81
N ASP A 120 -10.01 19.51 -8.01
CA ASP A 120 -9.94 20.68 -8.90
C ASP A 120 -11.17 21.59 -8.68
N ASP A 121 -10.91 22.89 -8.54
CA ASP A 121 -11.98 23.91 -8.46
C ASP A 121 -12.79 23.97 -9.78
N SER A 122 -12.24 23.44 -10.87
CA SER A 122 -12.82 23.46 -12.21
C SER A 122 -13.87 22.38 -12.49
N ASP A 123 -13.85 21.23 -11.80
CA ASP A 123 -14.81 20.13 -11.97
C ASP A 123 -15.55 19.80 -10.67
N GLN A 124 -16.06 20.84 -10.01
CA GLN A 124 -16.96 20.73 -8.85
C GLN A 124 -16.38 20.00 -7.63
N TRP A 125 -15.09 20.17 -7.34
CA TRP A 125 -14.43 19.53 -6.20
C TRP A 125 -14.36 18.00 -6.32
N ARG A 126 -14.28 17.48 -7.54
CA ARG A 126 -14.08 16.03 -7.75
C ARG A 126 -12.69 15.63 -7.34
N GLU A 127 -12.62 14.50 -6.66
CA GLU A 127 -11.38 13.84 -6.27
C GLU A 127 -10.69 13.19 -7.47
N HIS A 128 -9.38 13.40 -7.60
CA HIS A 128 -8.55 12.84 -8.68
C HIS A 128 -7.52 11.84 -8.12
N PRO A 129 -7.95 10.59 -7.80
CA PRO A 129 -7.03 9.60 -7.28
C PRO A 129 -6.05 9.11 -8.35
N THR A 130 -4.84 8.76 -7.89
CA THR A 130 -3.90 7.95 -8.66
C THR A 130 -4.26 6.48 -8.50
N LEU A 131 -4.50 5.78 -9.60
CA LEU A 131 -4.89 4.37 -9.61
C LEU A 131 -3.70 3.48 -9.95
N PHE A 132 -3.54 2.40 -9.18
CA PHE A 132 -2.45 1.44 -9.36
C PHE A 132 -2.98 0.12 -9.95
N PHE A 133 -2.26 -0.40 -10.95
CA PHE A 133 -2.56 -1.66 -11.61
C PHE A 133 -1.30 -2.51 -11.72
N TYR A 134 -1.44 -3.82 -11.59
CA TYR A 134 -0.30 -4.73 -11.65
C TYR A 134 0.34 -4.74 -13.04
N ASN A 135 1.66 -4.54 -13.10
CA ASN A 135 2.46 -4.46 -14.33
C ASN A 135 1.95 -3.42 -15.34
N ARG A 136 1.47 -2.27 -14.85
CA ARG A 136 1.11 -1.11 -15.68
C ARG A 136 1.52 0.18 -14.97
N GLU A 137 1.68 1.24 -15.76
CA GLU A 137 1.88 2.58 -15.22
C GLU A 137 0.66 3.03 -14.42
N PRO A 138 0.86 3.81 -13.34
CA PRO A 138 -0.24 4.45 -12.61
C PRO A 138 -1.07 5.34 -13.53
N VAL A 139 -2.38 5.39 -13.27
CA VAL A 139 -3.30 6.28 -13.97
C VAL A 139 -3.62 7.45 -13.06
N CYS A 140 -3.16 8.64 -13.42
CA CYS A 140 -3.55 9.89 -12.78
C CYS A 140 -4.67 10.51 -13.61
N ASN A 141 -5.85 10.70 -13.02
CA ASN A 141 -6.86 11.54 -13.65
C ASN A 141 -6.42 13.00 -13.47
N ALA A 142 -6.46 13.76 -14.56
CA ALA A 142 -6.12 15.17 -14.63
C ALA A 142 -7.40 16.01 -14.71
#